data_AF-A0AAC9XQ57-F1
#
_entry.id   AF-A0AAC9XQ57-F1
#
_cell.length_a   1.000
_cell.length_b   1.000
_cell.length_c   1.000
_cell.angle_alpha   90.00
_cell.angle_beta   90.00
_cell.angle_gamma   90.00
#
_symmetry.space_group_name_H-M   'P 1'
#
loop_
_entity.id
_entity.type
_entity.pdbx_description
1 polymer ?
#
loop_
_entity_poly.entity_id
_entity_poly.type
_entity_poly.pdbx_seq_one_letter_code
_entity_poly.pdbx_strand_id
1 'polypeptide(L)'
;MSERDIVAWKDIGFNAEQAQAWRQNGFTPEQSNTWSKAGFDLNSAIAWSKQSFNAEEASNWKSGGFDLETAIKSREQGLTPLKKEM
;
A
#
# COMPACT_ATOMS: atom_id res chain seq x y z
N MET A 1 13.90 -9.03 13.15
CA MET A 1 12.69 -9.76 12.70
C MET A 1 12.53 -10.95 13.61
N SER A 2 11.38 -11.14 14.23
CA SER A 2 11.12 -12.37 15.01
C SER A 2 10.79 -13.51 14.04
N GLU A 3 10.95 -14.76 14.45
CA GLU A 3 10.65 -15.92 13.60
C GLU A 3 9.22 -15.86 13.02
N ARG A 4 8.26 -15.39 13.83
CA ARG A 4 6.85 -15.20 13.42
C ARG A 4 6.69 -14.18 12.30
N ASP A 5 7.48 -13.11 12.31
CA ASP A 5 7.45 -12.14 11.22
C ASP A 5 7.96 -12.77 9.93
N ILE A 6 9.10 -13.46 9.98
CA ILE A 6 9.71 -14.10 8.81
C ILE A 6 8.71 -15.08 8.17
N VAL A 7 8.00 -15.85 9.00
CA VAL A 7 6.93 -16.74 8.54
C VAL A 7 5.80 -15.96 7.87
N ALA A 8 5.30 -14.87 8.47
CA ALA A 8 4.24 -14.05 7.89
C ALA A 8 4.64 -13.44 6.54
N TRP A 9 5.86 -12.93 6.41
CA TRP A 9 6.38 -12.41 5.13
C TRP A 9 6.52 -13.51 4.08
N LYS A 10 6.99 -14.69 4.49
CA LYS A 10 7.14 -15.83 3.58
C LYS A 10 5.78 -16.38 3.12
N ASP A 11 4.78 -16.37 4.00
CA ASP A 11 3.40 -16.80 3.71
C ASP A 11 2.74 -15.93 2.63
N ILE A 12 2.99 -14.62 2.66
CA ILE A 12 2.51 -13.68 1.64
C ILE A 12 3.40 -13.67 0.38
N GLY A 13 4.39 -14.56 0.29
CA GLY A 13 5.27 -14.70 -0.87
C GLY A 13 6.40 -13.67 -0.98
N PHE A 14 6.67 -12.90 0.07
CA PHE A 14 7.78 -11.95 0.09
C PHE A 14 9.09 -12.67 0.40
N ASN A 15 10.15 -12.29 -0.31
CA ASN A 15 11.50 -12.74 0.02
C ASN A 15 12.07 -11.95 1.21
N ALA A 16 13.18 -12.42 1.78
CA ALA A 16 13.79 -11.79 2.96
C ALA A 16 14.19 -10.33 2.72
N GLU A 17 14.63 -10.00 1.50
CA GLU A 17 15.02 -8.65 1.11
C GLU A 17 13.82 -7.70 1.06
N GLN A 18 12.72 -8.10 0.41
CA GLN A 18 11.47 -7.34 0.40
C GLN A 18 10.95 -7.17 1.83
N ALA A 19 10.84 -8.26 2.59
CA ALA A 19 10.38 -8.22 3.98
C ALA A 19 11.17 -7.22 4.83
N GLN A 20 12.49 -7.22 4.68
CA GLN A 20 13.35 -6.27 5.37
C GLN A 20 13.10 -4.84 4.90
N ALA A 21 13.02 -4.60 3.60
CA ALA A 21 12.82 -3.25 3.05
C ALA A 21 11.47 -2.65 3.48
N TRP A 22 10.39 -3.41 3.41
CA TRP A 22 9.07 -2.96 3.86
C TRP A 22 9.02 -2.70 5.36
N ARG A 23 9.58 -3.61 6.17
CA ARG A 23 9.66 -3.44 7.61
C ARG A 23 10.52 -2.25 8.03
N GLN A 24 11.63 -2.00 7.35
CA GLN A 24 12.47 -0.81 7.59
C GLN A 24 11.71 0.50 7.33
N ASN A 25 10.71 0.47 6.45
CA ASN A 25 9.83 1.60 6.20
C ASN A 25 8.61 1.65 7.14
N GLY A 26 8.55 0.78 8.16
CA GLY A 26 7.50 0.77 9.16
C GLY A 26 6.25 -0.01 8.77
N PHE A 27 6.27 -0.76 7.65
CA PHE A 27 5.13 -1.58 7.25
C PHE A 27 5.13 -2.93 7.97
N THR A 28 3.93 -3.41 8.30
CA THR A 28 3.71 -4.77 8.76
C THR A 28 3.59 -5.74 7.57
N PRO A 29 3.81 -7.05 7.76
CA PRO A 29 3.56 -8.06 6.73
C PRO A 29 2.12 -7.97 6.19
N GLU A 30 1.14 -7.73 7.07
CA GLU A 30 -0.27 -7.56 6.67
C GLU A 30 -0.47 -6.35 5.76
N GLN A 31 0.04 -5.17 6.12
CA GLN A 31 -0.05 -3.98 5.27
C GLN A 31 0.63 -4.21 3.92
N SER A 32 1.83 -4.80 3.94
CA SER A 32 2.62 -5.04 2.74
C SER A 32 1.94 -6.01 1.79
N ASN A 33 1.27 -7.03 2.34
CA ASN A 33 0.41 -7.93 1.57
C ASN A 33 -0.73 -7.16 0.90
N THR A 34 -1.41 -6.26 1.62
CA THR A 34 -2.50 -5.46 1.04
C THR A 34 -1.99 -4.56 -0.08
N TRP A 35 -0.86 -3.88 0.12
CA TRP A 35 -0.23 -3.04 -0.92
C TRP A 35 0.18 -3.86 -2.15
N SER A 36 0.81 -5.02 -1.93
CA SER A 36 1.23 -5.91 -3.02
C SER A 36 0.04 -6.48 -3.79
N LYS A 37 -1.04 -6.88 -3.09
CA LYS A 37 -2.30 -7.32 -3.70
C LYS A 37 -2.97 -6.21 -4.51
N ALA A 38 -2.83 -4.96 -4.07
CA ALA A 38 -3.27 -3.78 -4.79
C ALA A 38 -2.34 -3.41 -5.98
N GLY A 39 -1.25 -4.15 -6.19
CA GLY A 39 -0.31 -3.94 -7.30
C GLY A 39 0.63 -2.76 -7.07
N PHE A 40 0.91 -2.41 -5.82
CA PHE A 40 1.85 -1.36 -5.45
C PHE A 40 3.19 -1.93 -5.02
N ASP A 41 4.25 -1.29 -5.50
CA ASP A 41 5.61 -1.50 -5.02
C ASP A 41 5.87 -0.77 -3.70
N LEU A 42 6.97 -1.12 -3.03
CA LEU A 42 7.41 -0.50 -1.78
C LEU A 42 7.47 1.03 -1.89
N ASN A 43 8.06 1.56 -2.96
CA ASN A 43 8.23 3.00 -3.14
C ASN A 43 6.87 3.71 -3.24
N SER A 44 5.95 3.15 -4.02
CA SER A 44 4.59 3.67 -4.11
C SER A 44 3.89 3.58 -2.74
N ALA A 45 3.90 2.41 -2.09
CA ALA A 45 3.29 2.25 -0.77
C ALA A 45 3.81 3.27 0.25
N ILE A 46 5.12 3.55 0.28
CA ILE A 46 5.70 4.61 1.12
C ILE A 46 5.11 5.98 0.76
N ALA A 47 5.09 6.32 -0.52
CA ALA A 47 4.62 7.62 -0.98
C ALA A 47 3.13 7.85 -0.66
N TRP A 48 2.29 6.85 -0.85
CA TRP A 48 0.87 6.89 -0.48
C TRP A 48 0.67 6.88 1.04
N SER A 49 1.41 6.05 1.77
CA SER A 49 1.33 5.99 3.24
C SER A 49 1.78 7.30 3.89
N LYS A 50 2.77 8.01 3.32
CA LYS A 50 3.17 9.36 3.78
C LYS A 50 2.05 10.37 3.69
N GLN A 51 1.13 10.18 2.76
CA GLN A 51 -0.05 11.01 2.56
C GLN A 51 -1.28 10.51 3.34
N SER A 52 -1.07 9.61 4.30
CA SER A 52 -2.13 9.01 5.12
C SER A 52 -3.19 8.29 4.26
N PHE A 53 -2.78 7.66 3.16
CA PHE A 53 -3.62 6.73 2.41
C PHE A 53 -3.29 5.29 2.79
N ASN A 54 -4.32 4.45 2.79
CA ASN A 54 -4.14 3.00 2.88
C ASN A 54 -4.09 2.36 1.49
N ALA A 55 -3.70 1.07 1.45
CA ALA A 55 -3.57 0.31 0.21
C ALA A 55 -4.89 0.20 -0.57
N GLU A 56 -6.03 0.10 0.12
CA GLU A 56 -7.36 -0.01 -0.50
C GLU A 56 -7.75 1.31 -1.18
N GLU A 57 -7.58 2.45 -0.50
CA GLU A 57 -7.79 3.78 -1.05
C GLU A 57 -6.90 4.01 -2.27
N ALA A 58 -5.61 3.73 -2.13
CA ALA A 58 -4.66 3.85 -3.23
C ALA A 58 -5.09 2.99 -4.42
N SER A 59 -5.49 1.74 -4.18
CA SER A 59 -6.01 0.84 -5.22
C SER A 59 -7.24 1.42 -5.92
N ASN A 60 -8.17 2.03 -5.17
CA ASN A 60 -9.37 2.64 -5.75
C ASN A 60 -9.01 3.84 -6.64
N TRP A 61 -8.11 4.71 -6.19
CA TRP A 61 -7.60 5.81 -7.00
C TRP A 61 -6.90 5.30 -8.27
N LYS A 62 -6.01 4.32 -8.14
CA LYS A 62 -5.28 3.73 -9.29
C LYS A 62 -6.22 3.03 -10.27
N SER A 63 -7.26 2.37 -9.76
CA SER A 63 -8.33 1.77 -10.58
C SER A 63 -9.12 2.82 -11.36
N GLY A 64 -9.29 4.02 -10.78
CA GLY A 64 -9.86 5.18 -11.45
C GLY A 64 -8.91 5.90 -12.42
N GLY A 65 -7.67 5.43 -12.58
CA GLY A 65 -6.64 6.08 -13.41
C GLY A 65 -5.99 7.29 -12.75
N PHE A 66 -6.11 7.42 -11.42
CA PHE A 66 -5.49 8.49 -10.65
C PHE A 66 -4.17 8.03 -10.02
N ASP A 67 -3.13 8.82 -10.24
CA ASP A 67 -1.84 8.68 -9.55
C ASP A 67 -1.88 9.34 -8.17
N LEU A 68 -0.83 9.12 -7.37
CA LEU A 68 -0.68 9.67 -6.03
C LEU A 68 -0.92 11.18 -5.99
N GLU A 69 -0.28 11.94 -6.88
CA GLU A 69 -0.41 13.40 -6.90
C GLU A 69 -1.86 13.85 -7.14
N THR A 70 -2.53 13.21 -8.09
CA THR A 70 -3.92 13.55 -8.40
C THR A 70 -4.85 13.13 -7.25
N ALA A 71 -4.62 11.97 -6.64
CA ALA A 71 -5.37 11.52 -5.48
C ALA A 71 -5.23 12.46 -4.27
N ILE A 72 -4.03 13.00 -4.01
CA ILE A 72 -3.81 14.02 -2.98
C ILE A 72 -4.62 15.27 -3.29
N LYS A 73 -4.48 15.83 -4.50
CA LYS A 73 -5.22 17.03 -4.91
C LYS A 73 -6.73 16.83 -4.83
N SER A 74 -7.22 15.68 -5.28
CA SER A 74 -8.63 15.32 -5.21
C SER A 74 -9.11 15.23 -3.76
N ARG A 75 -8.33 14.61 -2.86
CA ARG A 75 -8.63 14.58 -1.41
C ARG A 75 -8.69 15.99 -0.82
N GLU A 76 -7.77 16.88 -1.19
CA GLU A 76 -7.77 18.28 -0.77
C GLU A 76 -9.01 19.05 -1.28
N GLN A 77 -9.52 18.67 -2.45
CA GLN A 77 -10.76 19.20 -3.00
C GLN A 77 -12.03 18.54 -2.43
N GLY A 78 -11.90 17.62 -1.47
CA GLY A 78 -13.02 16.89 -0.87
C GLY A 78 -13.58 15.76 -1.75
N LEU A 79 -12.88 15.39 -2.82
CA LEU A 79 -13.21 14.23 -3.64
C LEU A 79 -12.67 12.97 -2.98
N THR A 80 -13.54 11.97 -2.83
CA THR A 80 -13.15 10.63 -2.39
C THR A 80 -13.00 9.71 -3.61
N PRO A 81 -12.11 8.70 -3.56
CA PRO A 81 -12.07 7.73 -4.64
C PRO A 81 -13.44 7.05 -4.68
N LEU A 82 -14.10 7.08 -5.83
CA LEU A 82 -15.38 6.40 -6.02
C LEU A 82 -15.18 4.91 -5.69
N LYS A 83 -15.68 4.46 -4.55
CA LYS A 83 -16.08 3.06 -4.39
C LYS A 83 -17.06 2.81 -5.52
N LYS A 84 -16.75 1.87 -6.40
CA LYS A 84 -17.70 1.40 -7.40
C LYS A 84 -18.84 0.73 -6.64
N GLU A 85 -19.82 1.51 -6.22
CA GLU A 85 -21.09 1.01 -5.71
C GLU A 85 -21.77 0.36 -6.92
N MET A 86 -21.85 -0.98 -6.90
CA MET A 86 -22.69 -1.76 -7.80
C MET A 86 -24.07 -1.91 -7.21
#